data_AF-A0A5B0RCE3-F1
#
_entry.id   AF-A0A5B0RCE3-F1
#
_cell.length_a   1.000
_cell.length_b   1.000
_cell.length_c   1.000
_cell.angle_alpha   90.00
_cell.angle_beta   90.00
_cell.angle_gamma   90.00
#
_symmetry.space_group_name_H-M   'P 1'
#
loop_
_entity.id
_entity.type
_entity.pdbx_description
1 polymer ?
#
loop_
_entity_poly.entity_id
_entity_poly.type
_entity_poly.pdbx_seq_one_letter_code
_entity_poly.pdbx_strand_id
1 'polypeptide(L)'
;MLSHDRAIVILEALLAFWFFQLAGSTEPALVKRVSDPMAIPDPPQKPVVWTNIHCGDEFGSYRPADPLLRSCTDYGLRKYSCDTSQCHMGTAYDSPKTGPLNQMLYFRGCHKLGAKDQTPYLVYAYSYLARNKKGFLIALGFAVGDMTETVYSFKCPWDNNSARNNMRVWCDKCYQSQDSQIKKTPRPTII
;
A
#
# COMPACT_ATOMS: atom_id res chain seq x y z
N MET A 1 72.06 1.02 22.40
CA MET A 1 70.95 0.93 21.43
C MET A 1 69.67 1.32 22.14
N LEU A 2 69.05 2.42 21.69
CA LEU A 2 68.10 3.23 22.44
C LEU A 2 66.70 2.58 22.46
N SER A 3 65.93 2.82 23.53
CA SER A 3 64.54 2.35 23.71
C SER A 3 63.56 2.73 22.59
N HIS A 4 63.94 3.67 21.72
CA HIS A 4 63.16 4.09 20.54
C HIS A 4 63.14 3.05 19.42
N ASP A 5 64.23 2.28 19.23
CA ASP A 5 64.32 1.33 18.11
C ASP A 5 63.39 0.12 18.30
N ARG A 6 63.12 -0.27 19.55
CA ARG A 6 62.21 -1.38 19.86
C ARG A 6 60.74 -1.01 19.65
N ALA A 7 60.36 0.24 19.87
CA ALA A 7 58.97 0.69 19.70
C ALA A 7 58.56 0.70 18.23
N ILE A 8 59.48 1.07 17.33
CA ILE A 8 59.24 1.11 15.88
C ILE A 8 59.06 -0.30 15.32
N VAL A 9 59.91 -1.25 15.72
CA VAL A 9 59.80 -2.65 15.28
C VAL A 9 58.48 -3.31 15.73
N ILE A 10 58.01 -2.99 16.94
CA ILE A 10 56.73 -3.51 17.45
C ILE A 10 55.54 -2.89 16.69
N LEU A 11 55.61 -1.60 16.35
CA LEU A 11 54.55 -0.92 15.61
C LEU A 11 54.44 -1.44 14.17
N GLU A 12 55.57 -1.70 13.50
CA GLU A 12 55.59 -2.29 12.16
C GLU A 12 55.04 -3.72 12.15
N ALA A 13 55.38 -4.52 13.16
CA ALA A 13 54.85 -5.89 13.28
C ALA A 13 53.32 -5.90 13.50
N LEU A 14 52.79 -4.96 14.29
CA LEU A 14 51.35 -4.86 14.55
C LEU A 14 50.56 -4.34 13.33
N LEU A 15 51.13 -3.40 12.57
CA LEU A 15 50.52 -2.94 11.32
C LEU A 15 50.51 -4.04 10.27
N ALA A 16 51.60 -4.79 10.10
CA ALA A 16 51.64 -5.94 9.19
C ALA A 16 50.60 -7.00 9.59
N PHE A 17 50.44 -7.30 10.89
CA PHE A 17 49.46 -8.28 11.36
C PHE A 17 48.00 -7.85 11.08
N TRP A 18 47.71 -6.55 11.15
CA TRP A 18 46.40 -6.00 10.78
C TRP A 18 46.13 -6.11 9.27
N PHE A 19 47.11 -5.81 8.42
CA PHE A 19 46.96 -5.95 6.96
C PHE A 19 46.77 -7.40 6.52
N PHE A 20 47.40 -8.37 7.19
CA PHE A 20 47.21 -9.79 6.87
C PHE A 20 45.86 -10.36 7.34
N GLN A 21 45.20 -9.79 8.35
CA GLN A 21 43.85 -10.21 8.76
C GLN A 21 42.74 -9.64 7.87
N LEU A 22 42.96 -8.48 7.22
CA LEU A 22 42.02 -7.89 6.25
C LEU A 22 42.08 -8.53 4.86
N ALA A 23 43.12 -9.31 4.55
CA ALA A 23 43.22 -10.11 3.33
C ALA A 23 42.64 -11.54 3.50
N GLY A 24 41.92 -11.79 4.59
CA GLY A 24 41.18 -13.04 4.81
C GLY A 24 39.93 -13.12 3.93
N SER A 25 40.07 -13.79 2.79
CA SER A 25 38.98 -14.39 2.00
C SER A 25 37.94 -13.42 1.41
N THR A 26 38.37 -12.67 0.39
CA THR A 26 37.49 -12.42 -0.77
C THR A 26 37.92 -13.37 -1.89
N GLU A 27 37.72 -14.68 -1.71
CA GLU A 27 37.44 -15.46 -2.91
C GLU A 27 36.10 -14.94 -3.43
N PRO A 28 36.03 -14.41 -4.66
CA PRO A 28 34.73 -14.28 -5.29
C PRO A 28 34.22 -15.70 -5.38
N ALA A 29 33.25 -16.06 -4.53
CA ALA A 29 32.48 -17.26 -4.76
C ALA A 29 31.93 -17.13 -6.18
N LEU A 30 32.56 -17.84 -7.11
CA LEU A 30 32.07 -17.97 -8.46
C LEU A 30 30.80 -18.78 -8.32
N VAL A 31 29.69 -18.09 -8.03
CA VAL A 31 28.35 -18.65 -8.10
C VAL A 31 28.16 -19.02 -9.55
N LYS A 32 28.53 -20.27 -9.87
CA LYS A 32 28.23 -20.90 -11.13
C LYS A 32 26.70 -20.89 -11.23
N ARG A 33 26.15 -19.91 -11.95
CA ARG A 33 24.74 -19.85 -12.35
C ARG A 33 24.48 -20.92 -13.41
N VAL A 34 24.73 -22.17 -13.07
CA VAL A 34 24.05 -23.28 -13.73
C VAL A 34 22.87 -23.54 -12.83
N SER A 35 21.71 -23.06 -13.25
CA SER A 35 20.43 -23.47 -12.68
C SER A 35 20.43 -24.99 -12.63
N ASP A 36 20.39 -25.57 -11.43
CA ASP A 36 20.27 -27.01 -11.28
C ASP A 36 18.94 -27.42 -11.93
N PRO A 37 18.94 -28.19 -13.04
CA PRO A 37 17.71 -28.61 -13.70
C PRO A 37 16.89 -29.57 -12.82
N MET A 38 17.44 -30.04 -11.70
CA MET A 38 16.78 -30.88 -10.71
C MET A 38 16.41 -30.16 -9.41
N ALA A 39 16.58 -28.83 -9.33
CA ALA A 39 16.09 -28.07 -8.19
C ALA A 39 14.57 -28.21 -8.10
N ILE A 40 14.10 -28.87 -7.04
CA ILE A 40 12.68 -28.92 -6.69
C ILE A 40 12.26 -27.48 -6.42
N PRO A 41 11.30 -26.91 -7.17
CA PRO A 41 10.85 -25.55 -6.91
C PRO A 41 10.31 -25.48 -5.49
N ASP A 42 10.69 -24.43 -4.76
CA ASP A 42 10.14 -24.18 -3.43
C ASP A 42 8.61 -24.27 -3.48
N PRO A 43 7.97 -24.86 -2.46
CA PRO A 43 6.51 -24.89 -2.40
C PRO A 43 5.99 -23.45 -2.51
N PRO A 44 4.87 -23.22 -3.21
CA PRO A 44 4.35 -21.88 -3.43
C PRO A 44 4.23 -21.15 -2.09
N GLN A 45 4.97 -20.05 -1.95
CA GLN A 45 4.94 -19.26 -0.73
C GLN A 45 3.50 -18.76 -0.51
N LYS A 46 2.97 -18.97 0.70
CA LYS A 46 1.65 -18.44 1.06
C LYS A 46 1.70 -16.91 0.93
N PRO A 47 0.69 -16.28 0.31
CA PRO A 47 0.67 -14.84 0.14
C PRO A 47 0.68 -14.15 1.51
N VAL A 48 1.54 -13.14 1.65
CA VAL A 48 1.66 -12.34 2.88
C VAL A 48 0.36 -11.58 3.12
N VAL A 49 -0.20 -11.73 4.32
CA VAL A 49 -1.41 -11.03 4.76
C VAL A 49 -1.02 -9.79 5.54
N TRP A 50 -1.62 -8.66 5.17
CA TRP A 50 -1.49 -7.37 5.82
C TRP A 50 -2.78 -7.03 6.57
N THR A 51 -2.63 -6.47 7.76
CA THR A 51 -3.72 -6.11 8.67
C THR A 51 -3.71 -4.61 8.92
N ASN A 52 -4.83 -4.05 9.42
CA ASN A 52 -4.93 -2.64 9.80
C ASN A 52 -4.52 -1.65 8.67
N ILE A 53 -4.95 -1.94 7.45
CA ILE A 53 -4.67 -1.13 6.27
C ILE A 53 -5.73 -0.03 6.16
N HIS A 54 -5.28 1.22 6.17
CA HIS A 54 -6.14 2.39 5.95
C HIS A 54 -6.17 2.76 4.47
N CYS A 55 -7.32 2.55 3.81
CA CYS A 55 -7.54 2.82 2.39
C CYS A 55 -7.73 4.32 2.11
N GLY A 56 -6.71 5.12 2.42
CA GLY A 56 -6.77 6.57 2.48
C GLY A 56 -7.01 7.29 1.14
N ASP A 57 -6.46 6.74 0.07
CA ASP A 57 -6.50 7.34 -1.28
C ASP A 57 -7.58 6.71 -2.16
N GLU A 58 -7.87 5.42 -1.99
CA GLU A 58 -8.80 4.70 -2.85
C GLU A 58 -9.33 3.44 -2.15
N PHE A 59 -10.60 3.11 -2.40
CA PHE A 59 -11.21 1.83 -2.03
C PHE A 59 -12.22 1.40 -3.09
N GLY A 60 -12.16 0.15 -3.54
CA GLY A 60 -13.15 -0.51 -4.41
C GLY A 60 -13.31 0.08 -5.82
N SER A 61 -12.43 0.97 -6.28
CA SER A 61 -12.51 1.64 -7.57
C SER A 61 -12.17 0.72 -8.76
N TYR A 62 -11.48 -0.39 -8.51
CA TYR A 62 -11.27 -1.44 -9.49
C TYR A 62 -11.44 -2.83 -8.85
N ARG A 63 -11.71 -3.82 -9.69
CA ARG A 63 -11.90 -5.21 -9.24
C ARG A 63 -10.57 -5.96 -9.37
N PRO A 64 -9.99 -6.47 -8.28
CA PRO A 64 -8.91 -7.44 -8.34
C PRO A 64 -9.36 -8.71 -9.10
N ALA A 65 -8.39 -9.57 -9.44
CA ALA A 65 -8.67 -10.85 -10.11
C ALA A 65 -9.60 -11.77 -9.29
N ASP A 66 -9.47 -11.74 -7.96
CA ASP A 66 -10.40 -12.42 -7.07
C ASP A 66 -11.62 -11.52 -6.80
N PRO A 67 -12.85 -11.97 -7.16
CA PRO A 67 -14.07 -11.18 -6.99
C PRO A 67 -14.44 -10.89 -5.52
N LEU A 68 -13.91 -11.65 -4.57
CA LEU A 68 -14.10 -11.44 -3.13
C LEU A 68 -13.25 -10.29 -2.59
N LEU A 69 -12.22 -9.89 -3.34
CA LEU A 69 -11.34 -8.80 -2.97
C LEU A 69 -11.81 -7.47 -3.56
N ARG A 70 -11.41 -6.38 -2.92
CA ARG A 70 -11.57 -4.99 -3.40
C ARG A 70 -10.23 -4.29 -3.40
N SER A 71 -10.06 -3.38 -4.34
CA SER A 71 -8.89 -2.51 -4.36
C SER A 71 -8.84 -1.61 -3.13
N CYS A 72 -7.63 -1.33 -2.68
CA CYS A 72 -7.35 -0.39 -1.61
C CYS A 72 -6.01 0.27 -1.89
N THR A 73 -5.95 1.60 -1.80
CA THR A 73 -4.70 2.35 -1.86
C THR A 73 -4.53 3.16 -0.58
N ASP A 74 -3.42 2.93 0.12
CA ASP A 74 -3.09 3.70 1.33
C ASP A 74 -2.53 5.09 0.98
N TYR A 75 -2.36 5.95 1.99
CA TYR A 75 -1.78 7.30 1.80
C TYR A 75 -0.32 7.29 1.31
N GLY A 76 0.37 6.14 1.41
CA GLY A 76 1.71 5.92 0.90
C GLY A 76 1.72 5.44 -0.57
N LEU A 77 0.56 5.48 -1.25
CA LEU A 77 0.35 5.01 -2.62
C LEU A 77 0.61 3.50 -2.80
N ARG A 78 0.59 2.71 -1.72
CA ARG A 78 0.70 1.25 -1.82
C ARG A 78 -0.67 0.67 -2.14
N LYS A 79 -0.70 -0.23 -3.11
CA LYS A 79 -1.93 -0.88 -3.56
C LYS A 79 -2.08 -2.26 -2.95
N TYR A 80 -3.27 -2.53 -2.48
CA TYR A 80 -3.67 -3.79 -1.88
C TYR A 80 -4.95 -4.31 -2.53
N SER A 81 -5.13 -5.62 -2.41
CA SER A 81 -6.38 -6.31 -2.67
C SER A 81 -6.88 -6.83 -1.33
N CYS A 82 -7.99 -6.28 -0.83
CA CYS A 82 -8.48 -6.53 0.53
C CYS A 82 -9.78 -7.34 0.51
N ASP A 83 -9.89 -8.29 1.43
CA ASP A 83 -11.11 -9.05 1.68
C ASP A 83 -12.16 -8.12 2.28
N THR A 84 -13.21 -7.83 1.51
CA THR A 84 -14.24 -6.84 1.88
C THR A 84 -14.95 -7.21 3.19
N SER A 85 -15.04 -8.50 3.50
CA SER A 85 -15.66 -8.98 4.75
C SER A 85 -14.86 -8.60 6.00
N GLN A 86 -13.58 -8.26 5.81
CA GLN A 86 -12.65 -7.83 6.86
C GLN A 86 -12.39 -6.32 6.81
N CYS A 87 -13.25 -5.56 6.12
CA CYS A 87 -13.15 -4.11 6.02
C CYS A 87 -14.28 -3.42 6.79
N HIS A 88 -14.01 -2.22 7.28
CA HIS A 88 -14.93 -1.48 8.13
C HIS A 88 -14.69 0.04 8.07
N MET A 89 -15.68 0.80 8.53
CA MET A 89 -15.55 2.23 8.82
C MET A 89 -15.19 2.44 10.29
N GLY A 90 -14.84 3.68 10.65
CA GLY A 90 -14.55 4.07 12.02
C GLY A 90 -13.06 4.30 12.22
N THR A 91 -12.52 3.67 13.25
CA THR A 91 -11.12 3.78 13.68
C THR A 91 -10.35 2.49 13.38
N ALA A 92 -9.03 2.52 13.52
CA ALA A 92 -8.14 1.36 13.40
C ALA A 92 -8.39 0.23 14.41
N TYR A 93 -9.26 0.44 15.40
CA TYR A 93 -9.61 -0.52 16.45
C TYR A 93 -11.03 -1.05 16.33
N ASP A 94 -11.80 -0.53 15.38
CA ASP A 94 -13.12 -1.04 15.07
C ASP A 94 -13.03 -2.37 14.30
N SER A 95 -14.19 -2.95 14.00
CA SER A 95 -14.30 -4.19 13.24
C SER A 95 -15.47 -4.10 12.27
N PRO A 96 -15.59 -5.03 11.31
CA PRO A 96 -16.78 -5.12 10.45
C PRO A 96 -18.10 -5.23 11.21
N LYS A 97 -18.08 -5.70 12.46
CA LYS A 97 -19.27 -5.75 13.33
C LYS A 97 -19.65 -4.41 13.92
N THR A 98 -18.67 -3.58 14.32
CA THR A 98 -18.93 -2.26 14.94
C THR A 98 -19.01 -1.14 13.91
N GLY A 99 -18.34 -1.30 12.77
CA GLY A 99 -18.23 -0.35 11.68
C GLY A 99 -18.64 -0.91 10.31
N PRO A 100 -19.80 -1.56 10.14
CA PRO A 100 -20.13 -2.26 8.91
C PRO A 100 -20.18 -1.34 7.69
N LEU A 101 -19.45 -1.69 6.62
CA LEU A 101 -19.34 -0.87 5.41
C LEU A 101 -20.70 -0.55 4.77
N ASN A 102 -21.57 -1.56 4.65
CA ASN A 102 -22.89 -1.42 3.99
C ASN A 102 -23.83 -0.41 4.66
N GLN A 103 -23.55 -0.01 5.91
CA GLN A 103 -24.35 0.97 6.64
C GLN A 103 -23.59 2.28 6.88
N MET A 104 -22.26 2.20 6.98
CA MET A 104 -21.46 3.34 7.46
C MET A 104 -20.61 4.00 6.36
N LEU A 105 -20.40 3.35 5.21
CA LEU A 105 -19.71 3.96 4.08
C LEU A 105 -20.69 4.89 3.32
N TYR A 106 -20.85 6.09 3.86
CA TYR A 106 -21.67 7.12 3.25
C TYR A 106 -21.01 8.50 3.30
N PHE A 107 -21.40 9.33 2.34
CA PHE A 107 -20.90 10.69 2.18
C PHE A 107 -22.06 11.68 2.04
N ARG A 108 -21.90 12.89 2.57
CA ARG A 108 -22.96 13.93 2.64
C ARG A 108 -22.66 15.10 1.72
N GLY A 109 -23.68 15.80 1.25
CA GLY A 109 -23.50 17.01 0.44
C GLY A 109 -22.78 16.71 -0.88
N CYS A 110 -22.99 15.53 -1.44
CA CYS A 110 -22.36 15.11 -2.68
C CYS A 110 -23.16 15.59 -3.90
N HIS A 111 -22.48 15.87 -5.00
CA HIS A 111 -23.13 16.27 -6.25
C HIS A 111 -22.94 15.19 -7.31
N LYS A 112 -24.02 14.82 -7.99
CA LYS A 112 -23.97 13.84 -9.09
C LYS A 112 -23.14 14.41 -10.24
N LEU A 113 -22.13 13.67 -10.69
CA LEU A 113 -21.31 14.07 -11.81
C LEU A 113 -22.10 13.95 -13.12
N GLY A 114 -21.94 14.95 -14.00
CA GLY A 114 -22.66 15.03 -15.28
C GLY A 114 -24.09 15.55 -15.17
N ALA A 115 -24.60 15.75 -13.95
CA ALA A 115 -25.88 16.42 -13.72
C ALA A 115 -25.72 17.94 -13.87
N LYS A 116 -26.76 18.62 -14.38
CA LYS A 116 -26.75 20.09 -14.53
C LYS A 116 -27.14 20.80 -13.24
N ASP A 117 -27.91 20.14 -12.40
CA ASP A 117 -28.33 20.63 -11.09
C ASP A 117 -27.23 20.36 -10.05
N GLN A 118 -27.03 21.32 -9.15
CA GLN A 118 -26.12 21.18 -8.02
C GLN A 118 -26.83 20.62 -6.79
N THR A 119 -27.84 19.76 -6.98
CA THR A 119 -28.57 19.15 -5.86
C THR A 119 -27.59 18.36 -4.98
N PRO A 120 -27.54 18.64 -3.67
CA PRO A 120 -26.71 17.88 -2.74
C PRO A 120 -27.42 16.58 -2.32
N TYR A 121 -26.68 15.48 -2.32
CA TYR A 121 -27.16 14.15 -1.96
C TYR A 121 -26.42 13.59 -0.74
N LEU A 122 -27.13 12.76 0.03
CA LEU A 122 -26.53 11.76 0.89
C LEU A 122 -26.33 10.50 0.04
N VAL A 123 -25.11 9.97 -0.01
CA VAL A 123 -24.73 8.86 -0.90
C VAL A 123 -24.25 7.68 -0.07
N TYR A 124 -24.88 6.52 -0.23
CA TYR A 124 -24.28 5.24 0.19
C TYR A 124 -23.31 4.80 -0.89
N ALA A 125 -22.04 4.64 -0.53
CA ALA A 125 -20.97 4.40 -1.48
C ALA A 125 -20.50 2.93 -1.43
N TYR A 126 -20.19 2.39 -2.60
CA TYR A 126 -19.51 1.10 -2.76
C TYR A 126 -18.00 1.26 -2.88
N SER A 127 -17.58 2.41 -3.42
CA SER A 127 -16.18 2.71 -3.65
C SER A 127 -15.94 4.22 -3.68
N TYR A 128 -14.68 4.60 -3.52
CA TYR A 128 -14.25 5.97 -3.70
C TYR A 128 -12.83 6.09 -4.21
N LEU A 129 -12.56 7.24 -4.82
CA LEU A 129 -11.23 7.72 -5.15
C LEU A 129 -11.05 9.12 -4.58
N ALA A 130 -10.14 9.26 -3.62
CA ALA A 130 -9.89 10.52 -2.95
C ALA A 130 -8.96 11.43 -3.77
N ARG A 131 -9.18 12.73 -3.64
CA ARG A 131 -8.28 13.80 -4.08
C ARG A 131 -7.91 14.60 -2.84
N ASN A 132 -7.11 13.97 -1.97
CA ASN A 132 -6.84 14.47 -0.62
C ASN A 132 -6.37 15.93 -0.59
N LYS A 133 -5.44 16.30 -1.48
CA LYS A 133 -4.96 17.69 -1.63
C LYS A 133 -6.01 18.70 -2.11
N LYS A 134 -7.12 18.24 -2.69
CA LYS A 134 -8.21 19.07 -3.22
C LYS A 134 -9.45 19.07 -2.34
N GLY A 135 -9.46 18.35 -1.22
CA GLY A 135 -10.60 18.33 -0.31
C GLY A 135 -11.86 17.69 -0.89
N PHE A 136 -11.75 16.68 -1.75
CA PHE A 136 -12.92 15.94 -2.23
C PHE A 136 -12.59 14.51 -2.64
N LEU A 137 -13.61 13.66 -2.73
CA LEU A 137 -13.54 12.32 -3.30
C LEU A 137 -14.59 12.17 -4.39
N ILE A 138 -14.33 11.24 -5.30
CA ILE A 138 -15.33 10.74 -6.22
C ILE A 138 -15.82 9.41 -5.65
N ALA A 139 -17.10 9.33 -5.30
CA ALA A 139 -17.75 8.11 -4.83
C ALA A 139 -18.54 7.47 -5.96
N LEU A 140 -18.53 6.14 -6.05
CA LEU A 140 -19.53 5.37 -6.78
C LEU A 140 -20.51 4.80 -5.77
N GLY A 141 -21.79 5.02 -6.00
CA GLY A 141 -22.84 4.67 -5.05
C GLY A 141 -24.20 5.11 -5.55
N PHE A 142 -25.18 5.12 -4.66
CA PHE A 142 -26.53 5.59 -4.94
C PHE A 142 -26.97 6.64 -3.92
N ALA A 143 -27.90 7.50 -4.32
CA ALA A 143 -28.44 8.52 -3.45
C ALA A 143 -29.47 7.90 -2.49
N VAL A 144 -29.45 8.30 -1.22
CA VAL A 144 -30.48 7.90 -0.26
C VAL A 144 -31.84 8.40 -0.72
N GLY A 145 -32.82 7.50 -0.75
CA GLY A 145 -34.16 7.77 -1.28
C GLY A 145 -34.34 7.39 -2.75
N ASP A 146 -33.28 7.03 -3.47
CA ASP A 146 -33.42 6.39 -4.78
C ASP A 146 -33.88 4.93 -4.59
N MET A 147 -35.16 4.67 -4.85
CA MET A 147 -35.76 3.34 -4.72
C MET A 147 -35.16 2.30 -5.68
N THR A 148 -34.50 2.75 -6.75
CA THR A 148 -33.86 1.87 -7.73
C THR A 148 -32.42 1.53 -7.37
N GLU A 149 -31.86 2.19 -6.35
CA GLU A 149 -30.45 2.13 -5.97
C GLU A 149 -29.50 2.29 -7.17
N THR A 150 -29.86 3.15 -8.13
CA THR A 150 -29.09 3.30 -9.35
C THR A 150 -27.72 3.89 -9.04
N VAL A 151 -26.68 3.22 -9.53
CA VAL A 151 -25.30 3.59 -9.25
C VAL A 151 -24.85 4.73 -10.16
N TYR A 152 -24.37 5.82 -9.54
CA TYR A 152 -23.78 6.97 -10.23
C TYR A 152 -22.45 7.36 -9.60
N SER A 153 -21.72 8.24 -10.30
CA SER A 153 -20.56 8.91 -9.75
C SER A 153 -20.95 10.22 -9.08
N PHE A 154 -20.46 10.44 -7.87
CA PHE A 154 -20.73 11.64 -7.08
C PHE A 154 -19.43 12.30 -6.64
N LYS A 155 -19.35 13.62 -6.72
CA LYS A 155 -18.27 14.41 -6.11
C LYS A 155 -18.69 14.80 -4.70
N CYS A 156 -17.95 14.35 -3.71
CA CYS A 156 -18.23 14.60 -2.30
C CYS A 156 -17.08 15.46 -1.70
N PRO A 157 -17.31 16.76 -1.46
CA PRO A 157 -16.30 17.65 -0.90
C PRO A 157 -16.17 17.48 0.63
N TRP A 158 -15.06 17.93 1.18
CA TRP A 158 -14.89 18.20 2.61
C TRP A 158 -14.02 19.43 2.83
N ASP A 159 -14.21 20.03 3.99
CA ASP A 159 -13.60 21.29 4.43
C ASP A 159 -12.40 21.07 5.37
N ASN A 160 -12.39 19.97 6.12
CA ASN A 160 -11.35 19.68 7.10
C ASN A 160 -11.09 18.17 7.28
N ASN A 161 -10.05 17.83 8.04
CA ASN A 161 -9.61 16.44 8.23
C ASN A 161 -10.56 15.59 9.07
N SER A 162 -11.40 16.22 9.90
CA SER A 162 -12.37 15.55 10.77
C SER A 162 -13.75 15.40 10.12
N ALA A 163 -13.95 15.98 8.93
CA ALA A 163 -15.21 15.91 8.21
C ALA A 163 -15.58 14.47 7.89
N ARG A 164 -16.88 14.15 7.92
CA ARG A 164 -17.39 12.80 7.59
C ARG A 164 -16.91 12.31 6.24
N ASN A 165 -16.88 13.20 5.24
CA ASN A 165 -16.41 12.89 3.89
C ASN A 165 -14.90 12.65 3.79
N ASN A 166 -14.14 12.93 4.87
CA ASN A 166 -12.73 12.56 5.00
C ASN A 166 -12.51 11.24 5.76
N MET A 167 -13.56 10.59 6.28
CA MET A 167 -13.44 9.23 6.85
C MET A 167 -13.22 8.20 5.73
N ARG A 168 -12.44 7.15 6.04
CA ARG A 168 -11.98 6.14 5.07
C ARG A 168 -12.13 4.74 5.64
N VAL A 169 -12.04 3.76 4.75
CA VAL A 169 -12.15 2.35 5.09
C VAL A 169 -10.84 1.84 5.69
N TRP A 170 -10.97 1.02 6.72
CA TRP A 170 -9.92 0.19 7.28
C TRP A 170 -10.15 -1.27 6.89
N CYS A 171 -9.09 -2.03 6.67
CA CYS A 171 -9.16 -3.44 6.29
C CYS A 171 -8.10 -4.28 7.02
N ASP A 172 -8.54 -5.41 7.58
CA ASP A 172 -7.68 -6.28 8.39
C ASP A 172 -7.15 -7.51 7.65
N LYS A 173 -7.55 -7.71 6.40
CA LYS A 173 -7.06 -8.82 5.57
C LYS A 173 -6.83 -8.36 4.15
N CYS A 174 -5.60 -7.98 3.87
CA CYS A 174 -5.17 -7.45 2.59
C CYS A 174 -3.95 -8.20 2.05
N TYR A 175 -3.84 -8.23 0.74
CA TYR A 175 -2.70 -8.78 0.01
C TYR A 175 -2.10 -7.65 -0.83
N GLN A 176 -0.77 -7.61 -0.94
CA GLN A 176 -0.15 -6.63 -1.84
C GLN A 176 -0.58 -6.93 -3.28
N SER A 177 -1.13 -5.92 -3.98
CA SER A 177 -1.57 -6.13 -5.37
C SER A 177 -0.36 -6.36 -6.28
N GLN A 178 -0.45 -7.34 -7.18
CA GLN A 178 0.62 -7.66 -8.14
C GLN A 178 0.93 -6.49 -9.10
N ASP A 179 -0.02 -5.59 -9.34
CA ASP A 179 0.19 -4.34 -10.10
C ASP A 179 1.16 -3.36 -9.42
N SER A 180 1.46 -3.56 -8.13
CA SER A 180 2.44 -2.76 -7.38
C SER A 180 3.89 -3.06 -7.75
N GLN A 181 4.13 -4.16 -8.50
CA GLN A 181 5.46 -4.67 -8.85
C GLN A 181 5.90 -4.28 -10.27
N ILE A 182 5.23 -3.34 -10.95
CA ILE A 182 5.83 -2.66 -12.10
C ILE A 182 6.98 -1.80 -11.54
N LYS A 183 8.13 -2.44 -11.35
CA LYS A 183 9.43 -1.82 -11.16
C LYS A 183 9.50 -0.66 -12.14
N LYS A 184 9.79 0.54 -11.64
CA LYS A 184 10.29 1.63 -12.48
C LYS A 184 11.48 1.07 -13.25
N THR A 185 11.29 0.68 -14.51
CA THR A 185 12.40 0.38 -15.41
C THR A 185 13.26 1.65 -15.41
N PRO A 186 14.54 1.60 -15.01
CA PRO A 186 15.40 2.76 -15.16
C PRO A 186 15.37 3.17 -16.63
N ARG A 187 15.04 4.44 -16.89
CA ARG A 187 15.15 5.00 -18.23
C ARG A 187 16.61 4.77 -18.67
N PRO A 188 16.89 4.09 -19.80
CA PRO A 188 18.25 3.92 -20.26
C PRO A 188 18.84 5.33 -20.44
N THR A 189 19.92 5.60 -19.70
CA THR A 189 20.74 6.77 -19.94
C THR A 189 21.52 6.45 -21.21
N ILE A 190 21.14 7.10 -22.31
CA ILE A 190 21.96 7.10 -23.52
C ILE A 190 23.17 7.97 -23.19
N ILE A 191 24.35 7.34 -23.17
CA ILE A 191 25.65 8.01 -23.10
C ILE A 191 26.01 8.46 -24.52
#